data_AF-A0A5J5VM10-F1
#
_entry.id   AF-A0A5J5VM10-F1
#
_cell.length_a   1.000
_cell.length_b   1.000
_cell.length_c   1.000
_cell.angle_alpha   90.00
_cell.angle_beta   90.00
_cell.angle_gamma   90.00
#
_symmetry.space_group_name_H-M   'P 1'
#
loop_
_entity.id
_entity.type
_entity.pdbx_description
1 polymer ?
#
loop_
_entity_poly.entity_id
_entity_poly.type
_entity_poly.pdbx_seq_one_letter_code
_entity_poly.pdbx_strand_id
1 'polypeptide(L)' 'MVRVSVLNDALKSMYNAEKRRKRQVMIRPSSKVIIKFFLVMQKHGYIGEFEYVDDHRAGKIVVELNGRLN' A
#
# COMPACT_ATOMS: atom_id res chain seq x y z
N MET A 1 18.53 6.91 -8.42
CA MET A 1 17.28 7.00 -9.21
C MET A 1 16.27 7.81 -8.39
N VAL A 2 15.67 8.85 -8.97
CA VAL A 2 14.75 9.76 -8.27
C VAL A 2 13.33 9.17 -8.29
N ARG A 3 12.59 9.26 -7.18
CA ARG A 3 11.18 8.85 -7.12
C ARG A 3 10.30 9.98 -7.65
N VAL A 4 9.54 9.72 -8.70
CA VAL A 4 8.66 10.72 -9.33
C VAL A 4 7.23 10.63 -8.80
N SER A 5 6.70 9.42 -8.57
CA SER A 5 5.34 9.22 -8.05
C SER A 5 5.29 8.10 -7.01
N VAL A 6 5.16 8.50 -5.75
CA VAL A 6 5.10 7.57 -4.61
C VAL A 6 3.82 6.73 -4.61
N LEU A 7 2.71 7.24 -5.18
CA LEU A 7 1.47 6.48 -5.32
C LEU A 7 1.61 5.37 -6.36
N ASN A 8 2.25 5.66 -7.50
CA ASN A 8 2.50 4.65 -8.53
C ASN A 8 3.39 3.52 -7.98
N ASP A 9 4.47 3.88 -7.27
CA ASP A 9 5.36 2.91 -6.62
C ASP A 9 4.61 2.01 -5.61
N ALA A 10 3.67 2.61 -4.86
CA ALA A 10 2.85 1.88 -3.89
C ALA A 10 1.92 0.86 -4.57
N LEU A 11 1.14 1.30 -5.56
CA LEU A 11 0.20 0.46 -6.29
C LEU A 11 0.90 -0.69 -7.03
N LYS A 12 2.05 -0.41 -7.66
CA LYS A 12 2.86 -1.44 -8.32
C LYS A 12 3.39 -2.48 -7.33
N SER A 13 3.75 -2.05 -6.11
CA SER A 13 4.20 -2.95 -5.06
C SER A 13 3.06 -3.86 -4.58
N MET A 14 1.84 -3.32 -4.42
CA MET A 14 0.65 -4.11 -4.07
C MET A 14 0.31 -5.13 -5.15
N TYR A 15 0.23 -4.69 -6.40
CA TYR A 15 -0.03 -5.56 -7.56
C TYR A 15 0.94 -6.75 -7.61
N ASN A 16 2.24 -6.47 -7.49
CA ASN A 16 3.26 -7.51 -7.52
C ASN A 16 3.20 -8.45 -6.32
N ALA A 17 2.86 -7.92 -5.13
CA ALA A 17 2.70 -8.73 -3.93
C ALA A 17 1.49 -9.67 -4.05
N GLU A 18 0.38 -9.17 -4.59
CA GLU A 18 -0.83 -9.96 -4.83
C GLU A 18 -0.60 -11.06 -5.87
N LYS A 19 0.03 -10.71 -6.99
CA LYS A 19 0.41 -11.69 -8.03
C LYS A 19 1.31 -12.80 -7.48
N ARG A 20 2.11 -12.50 -6.44
CA ARG A 20 2.96 -13.46 -5.73
C ARG A 20 2.26 -14.15 -4.56
N ARG A 21 0.94 -13.97 -4.38
CA ARG A 21 0.11 -14.51 -3.30
C ARG A 21 0.64 -14.20 -1.90
N LYS A 22 1.22 -13.01 -1.71
CA LYS A 22 1.60 -12.54 -0.38
C LYS A 22 0.34 -12.09 0.37
N ARG A 23 0.29 -12.36 1.68
CA ARG A 23 -0.81 -11.92 2.55
C ARG A 23 -0.72 -10.44 2.92
N GLN A 24 0.47 -9.85 2.84
CA GLN A 24 0.71 -8.48 3.22
C GLN A 24 1.81 -7.84 2.39
N VAL A 25 1.76 -6.51 2.27
CA VAL A 25 2.80 -5.72 1.62
C VAL A 25 3.14 -4.49 2.46
N MET A 26 4.44 -4.16 2.51
CA MET A 26 4.94 -2.96 3.17
C MET A 26 5.25 -1.89 2.11
N ILE A 27 4.64 -0.73 2.25
CA ILE A 27 4.81 0.43 1.37
C ILE A 27 5.69 1.47 2.05
N ARG A 28 6.70 1.96 1.32
CA ARG A 28 7.59 3.05 1.75
C ARG A 28 8.07 3.85 0.52
N PRO A 29 8.03 5.19 0.56
CA PRO A 29 7.61 6.07 1.67
C PRO A 29 6.08 6.12 1.84
N SER A 30 5.62 6.54 3.02
CA SER A 30 4.21 6.85 3.24
C SER A 30 3.86 8.27 2.77
N SER A 31 2.61 8.51 2.41
CA SER A 31 2.09 9.86 2.15
C SER A 31 0.60 9.96 2.49
N LYS A 32 0.11 11.17 2.78
CA LYS A 32 -1.31 11.41 3.06
C LYS A 32 -2.21 10.98 1.89
N VAL A 33 -1.73 11.09 0.65
CA VAL A 33 -2.46 10.66 -0.55
C VAL A 33 -2.62 9.15 -0.58
N ILE A 34 -1.56 8.40 -0.28
CA ILE A 34 -1.59 6.93 -0.22
C ILE A 34 -2.58 6.47 0.84
N ILE A 35 -2.56 7.06 2.03
CA ILE A 35 -3.49 6.72 3.13
C ILE A 35 -4.94 6.97 2.71
N LYS A 36 -5.24 8.15 2.15
CA LYS A 36 -6.60 8.47 1.67
C LYS A 36 -7.06 7.52 0.56
N PHE A 37 -6.15 7.13 -0.34
CA PHE A 37 -6.45 6.18 -1.40
C PHE A 37 -6.76 4.78 -0.82
N PHE A 38 -5.98 4.31 0.15
CA PHE A 38 -6.21 3.02 0.80
C PHE A 38 -7.50 2.99 1.61
N LEU A 39 -7.90 4.08 2.26
CA LEU A 39 -9.24 4.18 2.88
C LEU A 39 -10.38 3.93 1.88
N VAL A 40 -10.26 4.47 0.66
CA VAL A 40 -11.25 4.23 -0.41
C VAL A 40 -11.19 2.78 -0.87
N MET A 41 -10.00 2.22 -1.09
CA MET A 41 -9.84 0.81 -1.49
C MET A 41 -10.42 -0.16 -0.45
N GLN A 42 -10.18 0.10 0.84
CA GLN A 42 -10.70 -0.68 1.96
C GLN A 42 -12.24 -0.58 2.01
N LYS A 43 -12.79 0.63 1.88
CA LYS A 43 -14.24 0.84 1.82
C LYS A 43 -14.92 0.06 0.69
N HIS A 44 -14.25 -0.08 -0.45
CA HIS A 44 -14.75 -0.88 -1.57
C HIS A 44 -14.37 -2.37 -1.49
N GLY A 45 -13.65 -2.79 -0.45
CA GLY A 45 -13.29 -4.18 -0.18
C GLY A 45 -12.20 -4.75 -1.10
N TYR A 46 -11.40 -3.90 -1.76
CA TYR A 46 -10.26 -4.33 -2.60
C TYR A 46 -9.03 -4.73 -1.79
N ILE A 47 -8.92 -4.25 -0.55
CA ILE A 47 -7.85 -4.59 0.40
C ILE A 47 -8.46 -4.89 1.77
N GLY A 48 -7.69 -5.54 2.63
CA GLY A 48 -8.03 -5.73 4.04
C GLY A 48 -7.67 -4.52 4.90
N GLU A 49 -7.32 -4.78 6.15
CA GLU A 49 -6.86 -3.74 7.06
C GLU A 49 -5.48 -3.20 6.64
N PHE A 50 -5.20 -1.95 7.02
CA PHE A 50 -3.87 -1.37 6.86
C PHE A 50 -3.47 -0.56 8.07
N GLU A 51 -2.17 -0.54 8.36
CA GLU A 51 -1.61 0.16 9.50
C GLU A 51 -0.50 1.12 9.06
N TYR A 52 -0.50 2.32 9.63
CA TYR A 52 0.58 3.28 9.49
C TYR A 52 1.59 3.12 10.62
N VAL A 53 2.85 2.93 10.27
CA VAL A 53 3.97 2.81 11.22
C VAL A 53 4.88 4.03 11.06
N ASP A 54 4.99 4.83 12.12
CA ASP A 54 5.93 5.94 12.17
C ASP A 54 7.35 5.43 12.45
N ASP A 55 8.28 5.74 11.53
CA ASP A 55 9.69 5.39 11.66
C ASP A 55 10.59 6.61 11.87
N HIS A 56 9.99 7.74 12.25
CA HIS A 56 10.64 9.05 12.42
C HIS A 56 11.39 9.53 11.17
N ARG A 57 11.05 8.96 10.00
CA ARG A 57 11.61 9.31 8.69
C ARG A 57 10.50 9.64 7.72
N ALA A 58 10.07 8.63 6.96
CA ALA A 58 9.09 8.79 5.89
C ALA A 58 7.83 7.94 6.12
N GLY A 59 7.74 7.29 7.28
CA GLY A 59 6.69 6.33 7.62
C GLY A 59 6.73 5.07 6.75
N LYS A 60 5.94 4.09 7.17
CA LYS A 60 5.66 2.86 6.44
C LYS A 60 4.17 2.56 6.55
N ILE A 61 3.61 1.88 5.56
CA ILE A 61 2.23 1.41 5.61
C ILE A 61 2.26 -0.09 5.36
N VAL A 62 1.70 -0.88 6.26
CA VAL A 62 1.49 -2.32 6.06
C VAL A 62 0.05 -2.52 5.62
N VAL A 63 -0.16 -3.18 4.49
CA VAL A 63 -1.48 -3.43 3.92
C VAL A 63 -1.70 -4.94 3.84
N GLU A 64 -2.84 -5.41 4.35
CA GLU A 64 -3.32 -6.78 4.17
C GLU A 64 -3.98 -6.94 2.79
N LEU A 65 -3.58 -8.00 2.09
CA LEU A 65 -4.09 -8.32 0.76
C LEU A 65 -5.06 -9.50 0.83
N ASN A 66 -6.20 -9.37 0.15
CA ASN A 66 -7.31 -10.31 0.25
C ASN A 66 -7.56 -11.12 -1.05
N GLY A 67 -6.68 -11.04 -2.04
CA GLY A 67 -6.76 -11.80 -3.29
C GLY A 67 -7.64 -11.19 -4.36
N ARG A 68 -8.09 -9.93 -4.21
CA ARG A 68 -9.04 -9.28 -5.13
C ARG A 68 -8.39 -8.30 -6.10
N LEU A 69 -7.08 -8.03 -5.95
CA LEU A 69 -6.35 -7.16 -6.89
C LEU A 69 -5.90 -7.97 -8.11
N ASN A 70 -6.15 -7.43 -9.31
CA ASN A 70 -5.86 -8.10 -10.59
C ASN A 70 -4.88 -7.33 -11.46
#